data_AF-A0A958ZEG0-F1
#
_entry.id   AF-A0A958ZEG0-F1
#
_cell.length_a   1.000
_cell.length_b   1.000
_cell.length_c   1.000
_cell.angle_alpha   90.00
_cell.angle_beta   90.00
_cell.angle_gamma   90.00
#
_symmetry.space_group_name_H-M   'P 1'
#
loop_
_entity.id
_entity.type
_entity.pdbx_description
1 polymer ?
#
loop_
_entity_poly.entity_id
_entity_poly.type
_entity_poly.pdbx_seq_one_letter_code
_entity_poly.pdbx_strand_id
1 'polypeptide(L)'
;KEIEEYNKNDLDYYQTKFDEMSIKNNRGKFKNYDAVYYENTQDNRLTKAVFFHHKKKSYMLQVTDNTNVEKKFSDFIDTFEIIN
;
A
#
# COMPACT_ATOMS: atom_id res chain seq x y z
N LYS A 1 -9.21 -18.98 -10.03
CA LYS A 1 -7.79 -19.38 -10.13
C LYS A 1 -6.96 -18.29 -10.80
N GLU A 2 -7.22 -17.89 -12.06
CA GLU A 2 -6.46 -16.78 -12.69
C GLU A 2 -6.44 -15.48 -11.87
N ILE A 3 -7.57 -15.01 -11.34
CA ILE A 3 -7.63 -13.71 -10.60
C ILE A 3 -6.77 -13.72 -9.33
N GLU A 4 -6.67 -14.87 -8.63
CA GLU A 4 -5.87 -14.98 -7.40
C GLU A 4 -4.37 -15.03 -7.72
N GLU A 5 -3.99 -15.68 -8.82
CA GLU A 5 -2.61 -15.71 -9.31
C GLU A 5 -2.17 -14.33 -9.80
N TYR A 6 -3.02 -13.59 -10.51
CA TYR A 6 -2.74 -12.20 -10.89
C TYR A 6 -2.53 -11.29 -9.67
N ASN A 7 -3.41 -11.39 -8.66
CA ASN A 7 -3.28 -10.59 -7.43
C ASN A 7 -1.97 -10.90 -6.68
N LYS A 8 -1.60 -12.18 -6.60
CA LYS A 8 -0.36 -12.59 -5.95
C LYS A 8 0.86 -12.08 -6.71
N ASN A 9 0.87 -12.23 -8.03
CA ASN A 9 1.96 -11.78 -8.89
C ASN A 9 2.17 -10.26 -8.82
N ASP A 10 1.09 -9.47 -8.80
CA ASP A 10 1.18 -8.02 -8.68
C ASP A 10 1.74 -7.60 -7.31
N LEU A 11 1.21 -8.18 -6.24
CA LEU A 11 1.66 -7.82 -4.89
C LEU A 11 3.12 -8.23 -4.64
N ASP A 12 3.51 -9.40 -5.15
CA ASP A 12 4.89 -9.88 -5.06
C ASP A 12 5.83 -9.02 -5.95
N TYR A 13 5.35 -8.55 -7.11
CA TYR A 13 6.06 -7.59 -7.94
C TYR A 13 6.34 -6.28 -7.18
N TYR A 14 5.32 -5.67 -6.58
CA TYR A 14 5.50 -4.41 -5.85
C TYR A 14 6.38 -4.59 -4.61
N GLN A 15 6.23 -5.68 -3.87
CA GLN A 15 7.12 -6.00 -2.75
C GLN A 15 8.57 -6.10 -3.22
N THR A 16 8.83 -6.87 -4.28
CA THR A 16 10.16 -7.02 -4.88
C THR A 16 10.73 -5.68 -5.31
N LYS A 17 9.92 -4.81 -5.93
CA LYS A 17 10.37 -3.47 -6.34
C LYS A 17 10.69 -2.56 -5.15
N PHE A 18 9.92 -2.62 -4.07
CA PHE A 18 10.25 -1.87 -2.86
C PHE A 18 11.53 -2.40 -2.19
N ASP A 19 11.73 -3.71 -2.18
CA ASP A 19 12.98 -4.33 -1.69
C ASP A 19 14.19 -3.90 -2.54
N GLU A 20 14.08 -3.94 -3.88
CA GLU A 20 15.13 -3.45 -4.81
C GLU A 20 15.50 -1.99 -4.54
N MET A 21 14.52 -1.16 -4.17
CA MET A 21 14.70 0.25 -3.84
C MET A 21 15.13 0.50 -2.38
N SER A 22 15.33 -0.57 -1.58
CA SER A 22 15.60 -0.49 -0.14
C SER A 22 14.54 0.29 0.64
N ILE A 23 13.30 0.28 0.16
CA ILE A 23 12.15 0.91 0.81
C ILE A 23 11.62 -0.06 1.87
N LYS A 24 11.43 0.45 3.09
CA LYS A 24 10.84 -0.33 4.18
C LYS A 24 9.40 -0.71 3.83
N ASN A 25 9.13 -2.01 3.73
CA ASN A 25 7.82 -2.51 3.36
C ASN A 25 7.44 -3.77 4.16
N ASN A 26 6.15 -4.08 4.22
CA ASN A 26 5.64 -5.29 4.87
C ASN A 26 4.31 -5.75 4.24
N ARG A 27 4.11 -7.07 4.17
CA ARG A 27 2.84 -7.68 3.74
C ARG A 27 1.82 -7.65 4.88
N GLY A 28 0.57 -7.39 4.53
CA GLY A 28 -0.51 -7.36 5.51
C GLY A 28 -1.88 -7.42 4.85
N LYS A 29 -2.91 -7.19 5.66
CA LYS A 29 -4.29 -7.04 5.18
C LYS A 29 -4.71 -5.59 5.30
N PHE A 30 -5.24 -5.03 4.20
CA PHE A 30 -6.03 -3.80 4.25
C PHE A 30 -7.50 -4.18 4.22
N LYS A 31 -8.20 -4.04 5.35
CA LYS A 31 -9.54 -4.61 5.53
C LYS A 31 -9.54 -6.10 5.17
N ASN A 32 -10.25 -6.50 4.12
CA ASN A 32 -10.31 -7.88 3.64
C ASN A 32 -9.39 -8.17 2.45
N TYR A 33 -8.54 -7.22 2.04
CA TYR A 33 -7.66 -7.34 0.88
C TYR A 33 -6.23 -7.66 1.28
N ASP A 34 -5.56 -8.53 0.53
CA ASP A 34 -4.10 -8.65 0.61
C ASP A 34 -3.44 -7.37 0.14
N ALA A 35 -2.45 -6.91 0.90
CA ALA A 35 -1.83 -5.62 0.72
C ALA A 35 -0.32 -5.64 0.97
N VAL A 36 0.35 -4.63 0.45
CA VAL A 36 1.74 -4.28 0.75
C VAL A 36 1.72 -2.88 1.35
N TYR A 37 2.20 -2.75 2.58
CA TYR A 37 2.43 -1.45 3.22
C TYR A 37 3.87 -1.05 2.98
N TYR A 38 4.13 0.23 2.71
CA TYR A 38 5.48 0.74 2.65
C TYR A 38 5.62 2.11 3.29
N GLU A 39 6.85 2.39 3.68
CA GLU A 39 7.29 3.62 4.35
C GLU A 39 8.59 4.07 3.71
N ASN A 40 8.65 5.33 3.31
CA ASN A 40 9.85 5.92 2.73
C ASN A 40 10.00 7.37 3.21
N THR A 41 11.25 7.83 3.31
CA THR A 41 11.56 9.23 3.61
C THR A 41 12.35 9.82 2.44
N GLN A 42 11.79 10.85 1.80
CA GLN A 42 12.45 11.62 0.75
C GLN A 42 12.34 13.10 1.07
N ASP A 43 13.44 13.85 0.90
CA ASP A 43 13.49 15.30 1.16
C ASP A 43 12.92 15.71 2.53
N ASN A 44 13.23 14.94 3.58
CA ASN A 44 12.70 15.08 4.95
C ASN A 44 11.17 14.95 5.09
N ARG A 45 10.50 14.40 4.07
CA ARG A 45 9.06 14.11 4.11
C ARG A 45 8.88 12.61 4.27
N LEU A 46 8.06 12.22 5.24
CA LEU A 46 7.72 10.82 5.43
C LEU A 46 6.52 10.50 4.53
N THR A 47 6.62 9.40 3.81
CA THR A 47 5.56 8.83 3.00
C THR A 47 5.15 7.50 3.60
N LYS A 48 3.85 7.31 3.80
CA LYS A 48 3.24 6.02 4.08
C LYS A 48 2.23 5.68 3.02
N ALA A 49 2.17 4.41 2.65
CA ALA A 49 1.21 3.96 1.67
C ALA A 49 0.82 2.50 1.87
N VAL A 50 -0.33 2.16 1.30
CA VAL A 50 -0.82 0.79 1.17
C VAL A 50 -1.22 0.54 -0.28
N PHE A 51 -0.69 -0.54 -0.84
CA PHE A 51 -1.03 -1.04 -2.16
C PHE A 51 -1.85 -2.33 -2.00
N PHE A 52 -2.98 -2.43 -2.70
CA PHE A 52 -3.82 -3.63 -2.70
C PHE A 52 -4.57 -3.76 -4.03
N HIS A 53 -5.16 -4.93 -4.27
CA HIS A 53 -5.89 -5.22 -5.49
C HIS A 53 -7.35 -5.60 -5.21
N HIS A 54 -8.27 -5.10 -6.02
CA HIS A 54 -9.70 -5.44 -5.94
C HIS A 54 -10.35 -5.42 -7.34
N LYS A 55 -11.10 -6.48 -7.69
CA LYS A 55 -11.85 -6.60 -8.96
C LYS A 55 -11.07 -6.20 -10.22
N LYS A 56 -9.87 -6.77 -10.43
CA LYS A 56 -8.99 -6.49 -11.59
C LYS A 56 -8.46 -5.04 -11.64
N LYS A 57 -8.49 -4.33 -10.51
CA LYS A 57 -7.93 -2.97 -10.37
C LYS A 57 -6.95 -2.93 -9.20
N SER A 58 -5.84 -2.25 -9.44
CA SER A 58 -4.82 -1.98 -8.43
C SER A 58 -5.04 -0.61 -7.82
N TYR A 59 -4.90 -0.51 -6.50
CA TYR A 59 -5.13 0.71 -5.73
C TYR A 59 -3.89 1.01 -4.91
N MET A 60 -3.53 2.30 -4.83
CA MET A 60 -2.47 2.80 -3.97
C MET A 60 -3.01 3.99 -3.19
N LEU A 61 -3.07 3.85 -1.87
CA LEU A 61 -3.44 4.93 -0.95
C LEU A 61 -2.16 5.43 -0.31
N GLN A 62 -1.82 6.71 -0.55
CA GLN A 62 -0.56 7.30 -0.12
C GLN A 62 -0.80 8.60 0.63
N VAL A 63 -0.10 8.78 1.74
CA VAL A 63 0.01 10.06 2.46
C VAL A 63 1.48 10.44 2.53
N THR A 64 1.79 11.70 2.20
CA THR A 64 3.15 12.25 2.28
C THR A 64 3.11 13.58 2.99
N ASP A 65 3.70 13.63 4.17
CA ASP A 65 3.65 14.81 5.03
C ASP A 65 4.91 14.94 5.87
N ASN A 66 5.16 16.16 6.34
CA ASN A 66 6.30 16.49 7.19
C ASN A 66 5.91 16.36 8.67
N THR A 67 4.60 16.25 8.97
CA THR A 67 4.06 16.18 10.33
C THR A 67 2.90 15.18 10.43
N ASN A 68 2.92 14.36 11.49
CA ASN A 68 1.82 13.45 11.86
C ASN A 68 1.37 12.50 10.74
N VAL A 69 2.29 12.02 9.88
CA VAL A 69 1.92 11.15 8.76
C VAL A 69 1.21 9.89 9.23
N GLU A 70 1.58 9.34 10.39
CA GLU A 70 0.97 8.14 10.96
C GLU A 70 -0.54 8.30 11.12
N LYS A 71 -0.94 9.35 11.83
CA LYS A 71 -2.33 9.65 12.13
C LYS A 71 -3.11 9.94 10.84
N LYS A 72 -2.54 10.79 9.97
CA LYS A 72 -3.19 11.14 8.69
C LYS A 72 -3.38 9.92 7.79
N PHE A 73 -2.40 9.03 7.75
CA PHE A 73 -2.48 7.80 7.00
C PHE A 73 -3.54 6.86 7.58
N SER A 74 -3.55 6.64 8.90
CA SER A 74 -4.60 5.84 9.56
C SER A 74 -5.99 6.41 9.30
N ASP A 75 -6.21 7.70 9.59
CA ASP A 75 -7.50 8.36 9.39
C ASP A 75 -7.99 8.24 7.93
N PHE A 76 -7.07 8.33 6.96
CA PHE A 76 -7.39 8.17 5.54
C PHE A 76 -7.78 6.73 5.17
N ILE A 77 -6.98 5.74 5.54
CA ILE A 77 -7.24 4.35 5.15
C ILE A 77 -8.44 3.75 5.90
N ASP A 78 -8.70 4.20 7.13
CA ASP A 78 -9.84 3.77 7.93
C ASP A 78 -11.16 4.24 7.31
N THR A 79 -11.17 5.46 6.75
CA THR A 79 -12.36 6.05 6.10
C THR A 79 -12.52 5.66 4.63
N PHE A 80 -11.49 5.09 4.00
CA PHE A 80 -11.55 4.71 2.59
C PHE A 80 -12.45 3.50 2.36
N GLU A 81 -13.49 3.67 1.54
CA GLU A 81 -14.40 2.59 1.13
C GLU A 81 -14.41 2.43 -0.38
N ILE A 82 -14.46 1.17 -0.85
CA ILE A 82 -14.68 0.88 -2.27
C ILE A 82 -16.19 0.82 -2.51
N ILE A 83 -16.71 1.79 -3.25
CA ILE A 83 -18.11 1.79 -3.68
C ILE A 83 -18.25 0.80 -4.84
N ASN A 84 -19.19 -0.15 -4.70
CA ASN A 84 -19.42 -1.24 -5.64
C ASN A 84 -20.30 -0.85 -6.82
#